data_AF-A0A8X8WS73-F1
#
_entry.id   AF-A0A8X8WS73-F1
#
_cell.length_a   1.000
_cell.length_b   1.000
_cell.length_c   1.000
_cell.angle_alpha   90.00
_cell.angle_beta   90.00
_cell.angle_gamma   90.00
#
_symmetry.space_group_name_H-M   'P 1'
#
loop_
_entity.id
_entity.type
_entity.pdbx_description
1 polymer ?
#
loop_
_entity_poly.entity_id
_entity_poly.type
_entity_poly.pdbx_seq_one_letter_code
_entity_poly.pdbx_strand_id
1 'polypeptide(L)'
;MDTQPHARPQHRNLLHQARQSPRHHCHFSRTFQRVLEEAGAVFDSRPDAISAQITSDGYLTLALSPSGDQWAKMRRVMRSGVLSNAVFQWLHDKRREEADHLVRYVYKQCKNPDSNESVNVRDAARHYCGNVIRKMVFGEMFFGSGMADGGAGVEEREHVDGLFAILSCLYGFAIADFLPWLEVLDLDGHKKKITNAIKNVRRYQDPEIKKRIEMWEKGLKSEEDDILDLLINLKKSGNEPLLSI
;
A
#
# COMPACT_ATOMS: atom_id res chain seq x y z
N MET A 1 -61.23 26.39 18.29
CA MET A 1 -61.07 27.80 17.93
C MET A 1 -60.15 28.42 18.96
N ASP A 2 -58.92 28.80 18.74
CA ASP A 2 -57.88 28.53 17.75
C ASP A 2 -56.61 29.02 18.44
N THR A 3 -55.58 28.19 18.56
CA THR A 3 -54.26 28.67 19.02
C THR A 3 -53.20 28.12 18.07
N GLN A 4 -52.74 28.98 17.16
CA GLN A 4 -51.51 28.80 16.39
C GLN A 4 -50.31 28.60 17.33
N PRO A 5 -49.35 27.73 16.99
CA PRO A 5 -48.02 27.79 17.57
C PRO A 5 -47.09 28.63 16.68
N HIS A 6 -46.55 29.69 17.26
CA HIS A 6 -45.43 30.49 16.76
C HIS A 6 -44.18 29.61 16.56
N ALA A 7 -43.63 29.61 15.35
CA ALA A 7 -42.35 29.00 15.02
C ALA A 7 -41.17 29.80 15.61
N ARG A 8 -40.22 29.12 16.28
CA ARG A 8 -38.88 29.66 16.59
C ARG A 8 -37.88 29.23 15.51
N PRO A 9 -37.03 30.12 14.96
CA PRO A 9 -35.98 29.75 14.03
C PRO A 9 -34.65 29.56 14.79
N GLN A 10 -34.18 28.32 14.95
CA GLN A 10 -32.80 28.04 15.36
C GLN A 10 -32.26 26.80 14.63
N HIS A 11 -32.09 26.90 13.31
CA HIS A 11 -31.34 25.88 12.55
C HIS A 11 -30.66 26.49 11.31
N ARG A 12 -29.85 27.54 11.50
CA ARG A 12 -28.86 27.97 10.51
C ARG A 12 -27.69 28.61 11.23
N ASN A 13 -26.70 27.81 11.66
CA ASN A 13 -25.27 28.22 11.71
C ASN A 13 -24.26 27.21 12.30
N LEU A 14 -24.53 25.89 12.26
CA LEU A 14 -23.51 24.93 12.74
C LEU A 14 -22.37 24.68 11.72
N LEU A 15 -22.61 24.89 10.42
CA LEU A 15 -21.58 24.67 9.39
C LEU A 15 -20.51 25.77 9.33
N HIS A 16 -20.78 26.97 9.86
CA HIS A 16 -19.82 28.07 9.86
C HIS A 16 -18.86 28.06 11.07
N GLN A 17 -19.24 27.43 12.18
CA GLN A 17 -18.40 27.29 13.39
C GLN A 17 -17.34 26.18 13.28
N ALA A 18 -17.52 25.20 12.39
CA ALA A 18 -16.57 24.10 12.21
C ALA A 18 -15.23 24.51 11.56
N ARG A 19 -15.13 25.74 11.02
CA ARG A 19 -13.98 26.17 10.20
C ARG A 19 -12.87 26.91 10.95
N GLN A 20 -13.05 27.26 12.24
CA GLN A 20 -12.11 28.19 12.92
C GLN A 20 -11.79 27.88 14.40
N SER A 21 -11.65 26.61 14.82
CA SER A 21 -11.20 26.33 16.20
C SER A 21 -10.21 25.15 16.29
N PRO A 22 -8.97 25.36 16.76
CA PRO A 22 -7.98 24.31 17.03
C PRO A 22 -8.42 23.28 18.09
N ARG A 23 -9.47 23.58 18.87
CA ARG A 23 -9.91 22.75 20.00
C ARG A 23 -10.64 21.46 19.58
N HIS A 24 -11.22 21.40 18.39
CA HIS A 24 -11.93 20.20 17.91
C HIS A 24 -10.96 19.09 17.47
N HIS A 25 -9.79 19.44 16.91
CA HIS A 25 -8.77 18.46 16.54
C HIS A 25 -8.23 17.70 17.76
N CYS A 26 -8.03 18.40 18.88
CA CYS A 26 -7.55 17.80 20.14
C CYS A 26 -8.60 16.86 20.76
N HIS A 27 -9.89 17.20 20.67
CA HIS A 27 -10.98 16.34 21.13
C HIS A 27 -11.15 15.08 20.27
N PHE A 28 -11.05 15.21 18.94
CA PHE A 28 -11.09 14.06 18.05
C PHE A 28 -9.92 13.11 18.30
N SER A 29 -8.70 13.64 18.46
CA SER A 29 -7.50 12.83 18.77
C SER A 29 -7.63 12.05 20.08
N ARG A 30 -8.10 12.69 21.17
CA ARG A 30 -8.33 11.98 22.45
C ARG A 30 -9.46 10.97 22.39
N THR A 31 -10.52 11.27 21.64
CA THR A 31 -11.66 10.37 21.47
C THR A 31 -11.26 9.16 20.62
N PHE A 32 -10.51 9.38 19.53
CA PHE A 32 -9.97 8.33 18.68
C PHE A 32 -9.00 7.43 19.42
N GLN A 33 -8.09 8.02 20.22
CA GLN A 33 -7.18 7.27 21.07
C GLN A 33 -7.93 6.41 22.10
N ARG A 34 -8.95 6.97 22.77
CA ARG A 34 -9.82 6.20 23.66
C ARG A 34 -10.56 5.07 22.94
N VAL A 35 -11.07 5.28 21.73
CA VAL A 35 -11.73 4.23 20.96
C VAL A 35 -10.76 3.09 20.63
N LEU A 36 -9.52 3.42 20.25
CA LEU A 36 -8.48 2.42 19.98
C LEU A 36 -8.01 1.69 21.26
N GLU A 37 -7.97 2.37 22.40
CA GLU A 37 -7.53 1.81 23.68
C GLU A 37 -8.63 0.99 24.37
N GLU A 38 -9.87 1.49 24.40
CA GLU A 38 -11.02 0.88 25.11
C GLU A 38 -11.74 -0.19 24.27
N ALA A 39 -11.78 -0.02 22.94
CA ALA A 39 -12.48 -0.90 22.02
C ALA A 39 -11.56 -1.48 20.92
N GLY A 40 -10.24 -1.41 21.12
CA GLY A 40 -9.25 -1.87 20.15
C GLY A 40 -9.50 -3.28 19.65
N ALA A 41 -9.88 -4.21 20.54
CA ALA A 41 -10.21 -5.58 20.18
C ALA A 41 -11.49 -5.73 19.33
N VAL A 42 -12.46 -4.82 19.50
CA VAL A 42 -13.73 -4.80 18.73
C VAL A 42 -13.51 -4.21 17.33
N PHE A 43 -12.58 -3.26 17.20
CA PHE A 43 -12.25 -2.58 15.93
C PHE A 43 -10.98 -3.11 15.26
N ASP A 44 -10.39 -4.20 15.77
CA ASP A 44 -9.12 -4.69 15.26
C ASP A 44 -9.29 -5.34 13.87
N SER A 45 -10.47 -5.91 13.62
CA SER A 45 -10.84 -6.51 12.34
C SER A 45 -11.15 -5.46 11.27
N ARG A 46 -10.71 -5.76 10.05
CA ARG A 46 -11.01 -4.95 8.87
C ARG A 46 -12.43 -5.24 8.36
N PRO A 47 -13.16 -4.23 7.84
CA PRO A 47 -14.44 -4.48 7.22
C PRO A 47 -14.26 -5.34 5.96
N ASP A 48 -15.26 -6.20 5.71
CA ASP A 48 -15.36 -6.97 4.47
C ASP A 48 -15.64 -6.02 3.31
N ALA A 49 -14.98 -6.27 2.18
CA ALA A 49 -15.11 -5.50 0.95
C ALA A 49 -14.50 -6.31 -0.20
N ILE A 50 -15.18 -6.35 -1.34
CA ILE A 50 -14.71 -7.09 -2.53
C ILE A 50 -13.32 -6.61 -2.95
N SER A 51 -13.06 -5.31 -2.85
CA SER A 51 -11.74 -4.74 -3.14
C SER A 51 -10.63 -5.28 -2.22
N ALA A 52 -10.93 -5.43 -0.93
CA ALA A 52 -10.00 -5.99 0.05
C ALA A 52 -9.82 -7.49 -0.17
N GLN A 53 -10.92 -8.23 -0.40
CA GLN A 53 -10.89 -9.66 -0.70
C GLN A 53 -10.02 -9.97 -1.92
N ILE A 54 -10.23 -9.27 -3.04
CA ILE A 54 -9.48 -9.50 -4.28
C ILE A 54 -8.00 -9.12 -4.11
N THR A 55 -7.71 -7.98 -3.48
CA THR A 55 -6.32 -7.50 -3.29
C THR A 55 -5.50 -8.39 -2.37
N SER A 56 -6.16 -9.10 -1.45
CA SER A 56 -5.50 -9.93 -0.45
C SER A 56 -5.53 -11.43 -0.73
N ASP A 57 -5.93 -11.84 -1.95
CA ASP A 57 -6.15 -13.25 -2.31
C ASP A 57 -7.10 -13.96 -1.33
N GLY A 58 -8.17 -13.30 -0.92
CA GLY A 58 -9.09 -13.85 0.09
C GLY A 58 -8.56 -13.72 1.52
N TYR A 59 -8.01 -12.56 1.87
CA TYR A 59 -7.60 -12.20 3.23
C TYR A 59 -6.34 -12.90 3.76
N LEU A 60 -5.43 -13.27 2.86
CA LEU A 60 -4.15 -13.89 3.21
C LEU A 60 -3.04 -12.88 3.52
N THR A 61 -3.22 -11.60 3.17
CA THR A 61 -2.20 -10.56 3.41
C THR A 61 -2.25 -9.99 4.82
N LEU A 62 -1.09 -9.64 5.40
CA LEU A 62 -1.01 -9.06 6.76
C LEU A 62 -1.85 -7.80 6.94
N ALA A 63 -1.94 -6.95 5.92
CA ALA A 63 -2.64 -5.68 6.03
C ALA A 63 -4.17 -5.83 6.14
N LEU A 64 -4.72 -6.90 5.57
CA LEU A 64 -6.16 -7.07 5.37
C LEU A 64 -6.75 -8.31 6.06
N SER A 65 -5.92 -9.26 6.50
CA SER A 65 -6.40 -10.45 7.21
C SER A 65 -7.19 -10.08 8.47
N PRO A 66 -8.31 -10.77 8.75
CA PRO A 66 -9.06 -10.62 10.00
C PRO A 66 -8.19 -10.84 11.23
N SER A 67 -8.58 -10.21 12.33
CA SER A 67 -7.90 -10.41 13.61
C SER A 67 -8.03 -11.85 14.08
N GLY A 68 -6.96 -12.39 14.64
CA GLY A 68 -6.86 -13.75 15.15
C GLY A 68 -5.42 -14.19 15.34
N ASP A 69 -5.22 -15.42 15.78
CA ASP A 69 -3.89 -15.96 16.10
C ASP A 69 -2.94 -15.94 14.90
N GLN A 70 -3.46 -16.27 13.72
CA GLN A 70 -2.68 -16.27 12.47
C GLN A 70 -2.18 -14.88 12.12
N TRP A 71 -3.06 -13.88 12.17
CA TRP A 71 -2.68 -12.49 11.93
C TRP A 71 -1.72 -11.96 12.99
N ALA A 72 -1.91 -12.31 14.27
CA ALA A 72 -1.00 -11.94 15.34
C ALA A 72 0.40 -12.54 15.12
N LYS A 73 0.48 -13.80 14.65
CA LYS A 73 1.72 -14.47 14.26
C LYS A 73 2.40 -13.77 13.09
N MET A 74 1.66 -13.48 12.01
CA MET A 74 2.15 -12.72 10.86
C MET A 74 2.69 -11.34 11.27
N ARG A 75 1.93 -10.62 12.09
CA ARG A 75 2.30 -9.29 12.59
C ARG A 75 3.58 -9.35 13.41
N ARG A 76 3.73 -10.35 14.28
CA ARG A 76 4.93 -10.55 15.09
C ARG A 76 6.15 -10.79 14.19
N VAL A 77 6.04 -11.73 13.24
CA VAL A 77 7.12 -12.06 12.29
C VAL A 77 7.52 -10.83 11.48
N MET A 78 6.56 -10.10 10.91
CA MET A 78 6.85 -8.91 10.13
C MET A 78 7.48 -7.80 10.99
N ARG A 79 7.00 -7.58 12.21
CA ARG A 79 7.56 -6.54 13.11
C ARG A 79 9.00 -6.84 13.52
N SER A 80 9.30 -8.08 13.92
CA SER A 80 10.65 -8.43 14.39
C SER A 80 11.62 -8.75 13.26
N GLY A 81 11.12 -9.40 12.20
CA GLY A 81 11.94 -9.94 11.11
C GLY A 81 12.13 -8.99 9.93
N VAL A 82 11.17 -8.10 9.64
CA VAL A 82 11.21 -7.26 8.41
C VAL A 82 11.19 -5.77 8.72
N LEU A 83 10.33 -5.34 9.64
CA LEU A 83 10.08 -3.92 9.96
C LEU A 83 10.85 -3.47 11.20
N SER A 84 11.98 -4.10 11.50
CA SER A 84 12.83 -3.76 12.64
C SER A 84 13.85 -2.67 12.28
N ASN A 85 14.28 -1.89 13.26
CA ASN A 85 15.30 -0.85 13.05
C ASN A 85 16.61 -1.42 12.47
N ALA A 86 16.97 -2.65 12.84
CA ALA A 86 18.15 -3.32 12.32
C ALA A 86 18.03 -3.57 10.81
N VAL A 87 16.89 -4.07 10.34
CA VAL A 87 16.63 -4.28 8.91
C VAL A 87 16.59 -2.94 8.16
N PHE A 88 15.97 -1.90 8.74
CA PHE A 88 16.00 -0.56 8.14
C PHE A 88 17.42 0.01 8.03
N GLN A 89 18.30 -0.27 8.98
CA GLN A 89 19.70 0.14 8.93
C GLN A 89 20.48 -0.66 7.89
N TRP A 90 20.24 -1.97 7.79
CA TRP A 90 20.84 -2.84 6.79
C TRP A 90 20.43 -2.43 5.35
N LEU A 91 19.18 -2.01 5.15
CA LEU A 91 18.67 -1.51 3.87
C LEU A 91 18.95 -0.02 3.63
N HIS A 92 19.74 0.64 4.49
CA HIS A 92 19.95 2.09 4.42
C HIS A 92 20.54 2.52 3.07
N ASP A 93 21.58 1.83 2.60
CA ASP A 93 22.29 2.23 1.39
C ASP A 93 21.44 2.05 0.14
N LYS A 94 20.61 1.00 0.10
CA LYS A 94 19.59 0.81 -0.95
C LYS A 94 18.61 1.99 -1.04
N ARG A 95 18.16 2.53 0.10
CA ARG A 95 17.30 3.74 0.10
C ARG A 95 18.06 5.00 -0.32
N ARG A 96 19.32 5.12 0.08
CA ARG A 96 20.18 6.24 -0.32
C ARG A 96 20.39 6.27 -1.83
N GLU A 97 20.66 5.11 -2.45
CA GLU A 97 20.81 4.97 -3.90
C GLU A 97 19.57 5.49 -4.65
N GLU A 98 18.36 5.14 -4.20
CA GLU A 98 17.11 5.62 -4.82
C GLU A 98 16.87 7.12 -4.60
N ALA A 99 17.29 7.67 -3.47
CA ALA A 99 17.22 9.10 -3.21
C ALA A 99 18.18 9.88 -4.13
N ASP A 100 19.41 9.39 -4.29
CA ASP A 100 20.39 9.95 -5.22
C ASP A 100 19.90 9.84 -6.68
N HIS A 101 19.24 8.74 -7.02
CA HIS A 101 18.62 8.53 -8.33
C HIS A 101 17.51 9.54 -8.61
N LEU A 102 16.61 9.79 -7.66
CA LEU A 102 15.58 10.82 -7.78
C LEU A 102 16.18 12.21 -8.00
N VAL A 103 17.20 12.58 -7.22
CA VAL A 103 17.88 13.88 -7.37
C VAL A 103 18.51 14.01 -8.76
N ARG A 104 19.19 12.96 -9.23
CA ARG A 104 19.79 12.94 -10.57
C ARG A 104 18.75 13.06 -11.68
N TYR A 105 17.62 12.35 -11.55
CA TYR A 105 16.50 12.44 -12.49
C TYR A 105 15.96 13.86 -12.56
N VAL A 106 15.59 14.46 -11.42
CA VAL A 106 15.07 15.83 -11.36
C VAL A 106 16.07 16.82 -11.94
N TYR A 107 17.36 16.69 -11.60
CA TYR A 107 18.41 17.56 -12.13
C TYR A 107 18.54 17.46 -13.65
N LYS A 108 18.48 16.25 -14.23
CA LYS A 108 18.50 16.05 -15.69
C LYS A 108 17.29 16.69 -16.37
N GLN A 109 16.10 16.54 -15.79
CA GLN A 109 14.88 17.19 -16.31
C GLN A 109 15.03 18.72 -16.32
N CYS A 110 15.55 19.31 -15.24
CA CYS A 110 15.79 20.75 -15.17
C CYS A 110 16.86 21.25 -16.15
N LYS A 111 17.79 20.38 -16.58
CA LYS A 111 18.90 20.73 -17.48
C LYS A 111 18.61 20.47 -18.95
N ASN A 112 17.54 19.77 -19.27
CA ASN A 112 17.25 19.40 -20.65
C ASN A 112 16.71 20.66 -21.40
N PRO A 113 17.48 21.21 -22.36
CA PRO A 113 17.12 22.44 -23.06
C PRO A 113 15.91 22.27 -23.98
N ASP A 114 15.58 21.03 -24.35
CA ASP A 114 14.43 20.69 -25.19
C ASP A 114 13.14 20.51 -24.37
N SER A 115 13.26 20.34 -23.05
CA SER A 115 12.10 20.29 -22.15
C SER A 115 11.89 21.65 -21.48
N ASN A 116 11.11 22.51 -22.12
CA ASN A 116 10.45 23.65 -21.44
C ASN A 116 9.39 23.19 -20.41
N GLU A 117 9.41 21.91 -20.03
CA GLU A 117 8.37 21.25 -19.27
C GLU A 117 8.79 21.17 -17.79
N SER A 118 7.93 21.71 -16.92
CA SER A 118 8.10 21.62 -15.47
C SER A 118 8.11 20.16 -15.02
N VAL A 119 8.94 19.83 -14.02
CA VAL A 119 8.95 18.48 -13.42
C VAL A 119 7.59 18.19 -12.78
N ASN A 120 6.92 17.13 -13.22
CA ASN A 120 5.72 16.64 -12.55
C ASN A 120 6.09 15.99 -11.22
N VAL A 121 5.94 16.75 -10.13
CA VAL A 121 6.27 16.31 -8.76
C VAL A 121 5.42 15.11 -8.33
N ARG A 122 4.17 14.99 -8.81
CA ARG A 122 3.31 13.85 -8.48
C ARG A 122 3.91 12.56 -9.03
N ASP A 123 4.33 12.57 -10.29
CA ASP A 123 4.90 11.39 -10.93
C ASP A 123 6.25 11.06 -10.32
N ALA A 124 7.12 12.06 -10.11
CA ALA A 124 8.40 11.90 -9.45
C ALA A 124 8.27 11.28 -8.04
N ALA A 125 7.32 11.77 -7.23
CA ALA A 125 7.08 11.25 -5.88
C ALA A 125 6.53 9.82 -5.90
N ARG A 126 5.56 9.53 -6.79
CA ARG A 126 4.98 8.17 -6.94
C ARG A 126 6.04 7.16 -7.34
N HIS A 127 6.86 7.51 -8.33
CA HIS A 127 7.94 6.65 -8.77
C HIS A 127 9.01 6.46 -7.71
N TYR A 128 9.41 7.51 -6.99
CA TYR A 128 10.34 7.37 -5.87
C TYR A 128 9.82 6.42 -4.80
N CYS A 129 8.56 6.59 -4.35
CA CYS A 129 7.96 5.70 -3.37
C CYS A 129 7.92 4.24 -3.85
N GLY A 130 7.53 4.01 -5.11
CA GLY A 130 7.51 2.67 -5.69
C GLY A 130 8.90 2.05 -5.83
N ASN A 131 9.88 2.83 -6.28
CA ASN A 131 11.24 2.36 -6.52
C ASN A 131 11.97 2.06 -5.21
N VAL A 132 11.83 2.90 -4.18
CA VAL A 132 12.41 2.64 -2.84
C VAL A 132 11.92 1.31 -2.28
N ILE A 133 10.61 1.04 -2.37
CA ILE A 133 10.05 -0.23 -1.90
C ILE A 133 10.53 -1.39 -2.77
N ARG A 134 10.52 -1.25 -4.10
CA ARG A 134 11.04 -2.28 -5.02
C ARG A 134 12.50 -2.62 -4.71
N LYS A 135 13.36 -1.61 -4.55
CA LYS A 135 14.78 -1.77 -4.25
C LYS A 135 15.01 -2.47 -2.91
N MET A 136 14.22 -2.13 -1.89
CA MET A 136 14.30 -2.81 -0.59
C MET A 136 13.77 -4.24 -0.62
N VAL A 137 12.75 -4.53 -1.45
CA VAL A 137 12.11 -5.85 -1.50
C VAL A 137 12.83 -6.82 -2.42
N PHE A 138 13.21 -6.38 -3.61
CA PHE A 138 13.78 -7.24 -4.65
C PHE A 138 15.27 -6.99 -4.89
N GLY A 139 15.86 -5.95 -4.31
CA GLY A 139 17.23 -5.51 -4.62
C GLY A 139 17.36 -4.79 -5.97
N GLU A 140 16.29 -4.78 -6.77
CA GLU A 140 16.25 -4.27 -8.14
C GLU A 140 15.77 -2.81 -8.22
N MET A 141 16.44 -2.01 -9.04
CA MET A 141 16.04 -0.62 -9.33
C MET A 141 14.92 -0.58 -10.38
N PHE A 142 15.03 -1.44 -11.39
CA PHE A 142 14.11 -1.54 -12.53
C PHE A 142 13.74 -3.01 -12.78
N PHE A 143 12.52 -3.26 -13.24
CA PHE A 143 12.14 -4.53 -13.84
C PHE A 143 12.53 -4.60 -15.32
N GLY A 144 12.62 -3.45 -15.98
CA GLY A 144 13.08 -3.30 -17.37
C GLY A 144 14.43 -2.59 -17.49
N SER A 145 14.71 -2.04 -18.68
CA SER A 145 15.96 -1.32 -18.96
C SER A 145 16.02 0.10 -18.37
N GLY A 146 14.90 0.61 -17.83
CA GLY A 146 14.75 2.02 -17.51
C GLY A 146 14.91 2.92 -18.74
N MET A 147 15.00 4.23 -18.50
CA MET A 147 15.20 5.25 -19.54
C MET A 147 16.59 5.90 -19.41
N ALA A 148 17.14 6.45 -20.49
CA ALA A 148 18.48 7.07 -20.51
C ALA A 148 18.61 8.30 -19.58
N ASP A 149 17.51 9.01 -19.38
CA ASP A 149 17.39 10.10 -18.41
C ASP A 149 17.35 9.60 -16.95
N GLY A 150 17.25 8.28 -16.74
CA GLY A 150 17.02 7.67 -15.43
C GLY A 150 15.53 7.66 -15.04
N GLY A 151 14.63 8.06 -15.93
CA GLY A 151 13.20 7.96 -15.73
C GLY A 151 12.71 6.51 -15.68
N ALA A 152 11.46 6.36 -15.24
CA ALA A 152 10.77 5.06 -15.27
C ALA A 152 10.65 4.54 -16.70
N GLY A 153 10.92 3.26 -16.94
CA GLY A 153 10.60 2.57 -18.18
C GLY A 153 9.10 2.29 -18.29
N VAL A 154 8.70 1.51 -19.29
CA VAL A 154 7.28 1.12 -19.46
C VAL A 154 6.86 0.23 -18.29
N GLU A 155 7.72 -0.70 -17.91
CA GLU A 155 7.52 -1.67 -16.85
C GLU A 155 7.36 -1.00 -15.48
N GLU A 156 8.19 0.00 -15.17
CA GLU A 156 8.09 0.71 -13.89
C GLU A 156 6.84 1.58 -13.82
N ARG A 157 6.41 2.18 -14.94
CA ARG A 157 5.13 2.91 -15.02
C ARG A 157 3.95 1.96 -14.81
N GLU A 158 3.87 0.88 -15.58
CA GLU A 158 2.77 -0.10 -15.44
C GLU A 158 2.70 -0.66 -14.01
N HIS A 159 3.85 -0.96 -13.40
CA HIS A 159 3.90 -1.45 -12.03
C HIS A 159 3.47 -0.40 -10.99
N VAL A 160 4.01 0.82 -11.05
CA VAL A 160 3.67 1.89 -10.08
C VAL A 160 2.22 2.35 -10.26
N ASP A 161 1.74 2.48 -11.49
CA ASP A 161 0.34 2.82 -11.77
C ASP A 161 -0.59 1.72 -11.28
N GLY A 162 -0.22 0.44 -11.44
CA GLY A 162 -0.93 -0.69 -10.86
C GLY A 162 -1.04 -0.59 -9.34
N LEU A 163 0.07 -0.32 -8.63
CA LEU A 163 0.08 -0.14 -7.17
C LEU A 163 -0.83 1.00 -6.72
N PHE A 164 -0.74 2.17 -7.36
CA PHE A 164 -1.59 3.31 -7.01
C PHE A 164 -3.05 3.10 -7.42
N ALA A 165 -3.33 2.33 -8.47
CA ALA A 165 -4.69 1.94 -8.84
C ALA A 165 -5.30 1.00 -7.80
N ILE A 166 -4.55 0.01 -7.30
CA ILE A 166 -4.99 -0.85 -6.19
C ILE A 166 -5.29 0.01 -4.95
N LEU A 167 -4.36 0.87 -4.54
CA LEU A 167 -4.55 1.76 -3.39
C LEU A 167 -5.77 2.68 -3.55
N SER A 168 -6.03 3.16 -4.76
CA SER A 168 -7.18 4.03 -5.03
C SER A 168 -8.51 3.28 -5.07
N CYS A 169 -8.50 1.96 -5.30
CA CYS A 169 -9.71 1.13 -5.34
C CYS A 169 -9.98 0.43 -4.00
N LEU A 170 -8.97 0.27 -3.15
CA LEU A 170 -9.11 -0.38 -1.85
C LEU A 170 -10.07 0.41 -0.95
N TYR A 171 -11.13 -0.26 -0.48
CA TYR A 171 -12.23 0.37 0.26
C TYR A 171 -12.90 1.55 -0.49
N GLY A 172 -12.75 1.62 -1.81
CA GLY A 172 -13.56 2.52 -2.64
C GLY A 172 -15.01 2.03 -2.69
N PHE A 173 -15.93 2.94 -3.00
CA PHE A 173 -17.35 2.62 -3.14
C PHE A 173 -17.56 1.62 -4.28
N ALA A 174 -17.91 0.37 -3.93
CA ALA A 174 -18.32 -0.64 -4.88
C ALA A 174 -19.78 -1.05 -4.62
N ILE A 175 -20.63 -1.04 -5.65
CA ILE A 175 -22.05 -1.41 -5.57
C ILE A 175 -22.22 -2.80 -4.97
N ALA A 176 -21.32 -3.71 -5.34
CA ALA A 176 -21.37 -5.10 -4.90
C ALA A 176 -21.08 -5.28 -3.39
N ASP A 177 -20.44 -4.32 -2.72
CA ASP A 177 -20.28 -4.33 -1.26
C ASP A 177 -21.64 -4.10 -0.53
N PHE A 178 -22.62 -3.47 -1.20
CA PHE A 178 -23.95 -3.21 -0.66
C PHE A 178 -25.02 -4.17 -1.22
N LEU A 179 -24.84 -4.62 -2.47
CA LEU A 179 -25.76 -5.49 -3.19
C LEU A 179 -24.99 -6.69 -3.77
N PRO A 180 -24.64 -7.70 -2.95
CA PRO A 180 -23.73 -8.77 -3.35
C PRO A 180 -24.19 -9.58 -4.57
N TRP A 181 -25.51 -9.74 -4.76
CA TRP A 181 -26.06 -10.43 -5.93
C TRP A 181 -25.81 -9.71 -7.27
N LEU A 182 -25.35 -8.45 -7.26
CA LEU A 182 -24.95 -7.69 -8.45
C LEU A 182 -23.45 -7.78 -8.75
N GLU A 183 -22.66 -8.47 -7.93
CA GLU A 183 -21.20 -8.59 -8.11
C GLU A 183 -20.83 -9.11 -9.51
N VAL A 184 -21.58 -10.10 -10.02
CA VAL A 184 -21.32 -10.73 -11.33
C VAL A 184 -21.42 -9.73 -12.48
N LEU A 185 -22.22 -8.66 -12.32
CA LEU A 185 -22.43 -7.65 -13.36
C LEU A 185 -21.33 -6.59 -13.40
N ASP A 186 -20.60 -6.37 -12.31
CA ASP A 186 -19.56 -5.33 -12.19
C ASP A 186 -20.03 -3.96 -12.70
N LEU A 187 -21.21 -3.50 -12.25
CA LEU A 187 -21.92 -2.33 -12.80
C LEU A 187 -21.13 -1.02 -12.74
N ASP A 188 -20.21 -0.89 -11.78
CA ASP A 188 -19.33 0.26 -11.58
C ASP A 188 -17.90 0.01 -12.13
N GLY A 189 -17.62 -1.18 -12.67
CA GLY A 189 -16.33 -1.58 -13.21
C GLY A 189 -15.23 -1.73 -12.15
N HIS A 190 -15.57 -1.70 -10.86
CA HIS A 190 -14.60 -1.69 -9.77
C HIS A 190 -13.81 -3.00 -9.71
N LYS A 191 -14.49 -4.13 -9.90
CA LYS A 191 -13.87 -5.47 -9.89
C LYS A 191 -12.91 -5.63 -11.05
N LYS A 192 -13.29 -5.24 -12.27
CA LYS A 192 -12.41 -5.27 -13.44
C LYS A 192 -11.19 -4.38 -13.26
N LYS A 193 -11.37 -3.16 -12.75
CA LYS A 193 -10.27 -2.21 -12.54
C LYS A 193 -9.23 -2.74 -11.56
N ILE A 194 -9.66 -3.23 -10.39
CA ILE A 194 -8.74 -3.75 -9.37
C ILE A 194 -8.05 -5.04 -9.83
N THR A 195 -8.77 -5.92 -10.53
CA THR A 195 -8.22 -7.16 -11.10
C THR A 195 -7.13 -6.86 -12.14
N ASN A 196 -7.38 -5.90 -13.04
CA ASN A 196 -6.38 -5.48 -14.03
C ASN A 196 -5.15 -4.85 -13.36
N ALA A 197 -5.35 -4.02 -12.33
CA ALA A 197 -4.25 -3.42 -11.59
C ALA A 197 -3.37 -4.47 -10.88
N ILE A 198 -3.99 -5.47 -10.23
CA ILE A 198 -3.27 -6.60 -9.62
C ILE A 198 -2.52 -7.41 -10.67
N LYS A 199 -3.14 -7.67 -11.83
CA LYS A 199 -2.49 -8.37 -12.95
C LYS A 199 -1.24 -7.62 -13.42
N ASN A 200 -1.31 -6.29 -13.56
CA ASN A 200 -0.17 -5.47 -13.97
C ASN A 200 0.98 -5.54 -12.95
N VAL A 201 0.68 -5.46 -11.66
CA VAL A 201 1.70 -5.58 -10.60
C VAL A 201 2.32 -6.98 -10.61
N ARG A 202 1.50 -8.04 -10.60
CA ARG A 202 1.93 -9.45 -10.60
C ARG A 202 2.76 -9.85 -11.81
N ARG A 203 2.47 -9.26 -12.98
CA ARG A 203 3.24 -9.49 -14.22
C ARG A 203 4.75 -9.29 -14.02
N TYR A 204 5.14 -8.36 -13.16
CA TYR A 204 6.55 -8.01 -12.94
C TYR A 204 7.14 -8.65 -11.68
N GLN A 205 6.41 -8.66 -10.56
CA GLN A 205 6.94 -9.19 -9.30
C GLN A 205 6.95 -10.72 -9.24
N ASP A 206 5.93 -11.41 -9.78
CA ASP A 206 5.79 -12.86 -9.63
C ASP A 206 6.95 -13.64 -10.28
N PRO A 207 7.45 -13.26 -11.48
CA PRO A 207 8.64 -13.90 -12.05
C PRO A 207 9.88 -13.74 -11.17
N GLU A 208 10.12 -12.56 -10.59
CA GLU A 208 11.28 -12.34 -9.72
C GLU A 208 11.16 -13.12 -8.40
N ILE A 209 9.96 -13.19 -7.82
CA ILE A 209 9.68 -14.02 -6.63
C ILE A 209 9.98 -15.50 -6.92
N LYS A 210 9.44 -16.03 -8.02
CA LYS A 210 9.65 -17.44 -8.41
C LYS A 210 11.12 -17.75 -8.65
N LYS A 211 11.80 -16.89 -9.42
CA LYS A 211 13.23 -16.99 -9.68
C LYS A 211 14.03 -17.03 -8.38
N ARG A 212 13.75 -16.14 -7.43
CA ARG A 212 14.49 -16.08 -6.15
C ARG A 212 14.23 -17.31 -5.29
N ILE A 213 12.98 -17.80 -5.22
CA ILE A 213 12.65 -19.05 -4.53
C ILE A 213 13.47 -20.21 -5.12
N GLU A 214 13.49 -20.36 -6.44
CA GLU A 214 14.25 -21.42 -7.11
C GLU A 214 15.76 -21.34 -6.84
N MET A 215 16.34 -20.12 -6.80
CA MET A 215 17.75 -19.94 -6.48
C MET A 215 18.08 -20.43 -5.06
N TRP A 216 17.22 -20.11 -4.09
CA TRP A 216 17.36 -20.58 -2.72
C TRP A 216 17.15 -22.10 -2.58
N GLU A 217 16.23 -22.70 -3.34
CA GLU A 217 16.00 -24.15 -3.34
C GLU A 217 17.18 -24.93 -3.96
N LYS A 218 17.79 -24.38 -5.02
CA LYS A 218 18.96 -24.96 -5.70
C LYS A 218 20.29 -24.68 -4.97
N GLY A 219 20.27 -23.93 -3.86
CA GLY A 219 21.48 -23.55 -3.12
C GLY A 219 22.39 -22.57 -3.86
N LEU A 220 21.87 -21.90 -4.90
CA LEU A 220 22.59 -20.86 -5.66
C LEU A 220 22.63 -19.50 -4.93
N LYS A 221 21.88 -19.40 -3.82
CA LYS A 221 21.79 -18.24 -2.95
C LYS A 221 21.94 -18.72 -1.51
N SER A 222 22.84 -18.08 -0.75
CA SER A 222 23.17 -18.44 0.63
C SER A 222 23.09 -17.27 1.61
N GLU A 223 22.98 -16.05 1.11
CA GLU A 223 22.94 -14.83 1.91
C GLU A 223 21.67 -14.05 1.59
N GLU A 224 21.16 -13.32 2.59
CA GLU A 224 20.04 -12.41 2.43
C GLU A 224 20.56 -11.07 1.91
N ASP A 225 20.08 -10.60 0.76
CA ASP A 225 20.46 -9.29 0.20
C ASP A 225 19.34 -8.24 0.27
N ASP A 226 18.10 -8.69 0.39
CA ASP A 226 16.89 -7.87 0.41
C ASP A 226 15.77 -8.52 1.26
N ILE A 227 14.62 -7.84 1.37
CA ILE A 227 13.50 -8.35 2.17
C ILE A 227 12.94 -9.66 1.61
N LEU A 228 12.93 -9.86 0.28
CA LEU A 228 12.43 -11.10 -0.31
C LEU A 228 13.29 -12.29 0.10
N ASP A 229 14.61 -12.16 0.04
CA ASP A 229 15.54 -13.20 0.51
C ASP A 229 15.31 -13.52 2.00
N LEU A 230 15.19 -12.47 2.82
CA LEU A 230 14.92 -12.62 4.25
C LEU A 230 13.59 -13.35 4.50
N LEU A 231 12.53 -13.02 3.75
CA LEU A 231 11.24 -13.70 3.86
C LEU A 231 11.31 -15.18 3.44
N ILE A 232 12.06 -15.49 2.37
CA ILE A 232 12.29 -16.87 1.91
C ILE A 232 13.05 -17.66 2.99
N ASN A 233 14.07 -17.07 3.60
CA ASN A 233 14.87 -17.74 4.63
C ASN A 233 14.10 -17.92 5.96
N LEU A 234 13.30 -16.92 6.36
CA LEU A 234 12.39 -17.05 7.51
C LEU A 234 11.42 -18.22 7.34
N LYS A 235 10.89 -18.44 6.13
CA LYS A 235 10.03 -19.60 5.83
C LYS A 235 10.75 -20.94 6.06
N LYS A 236 12.07 -21.02 5.82
CA LYS A 236 12.87 -22.25 5.95
C LYS A 236 13.33 -22.55 7.38
N SER A 237 13.54 -21.53 8.22
CA SER A 237 14.05 -21.69 9.59
C SER A 237 12.99 -22.09 10.63
N GLY A 238 11.70 -22.00 10.30
CA GLY A 238 10.63 -22.55 11.13
C GLY A 238 10.43 -24.05 10.88
N ASN A 239 10.63 -24.89 11.91
CA ASN A 239 10.31 -26.34 11.88
C ASN A 239 8.81 -26.65 11.68
N GLU A 240 7.96 -25.63 11.60
CA GLU A 240 6.61 -25.67 11.07
C GLU A 240 6.43 -24.46 10.14
N PRO A 241 5.63 -24.55 9.05
CA PRO A 241 5.38 -23.40 8.21
C PRO A 241 4.87 -22.25 9.09
N LEU A 242 5.66 -21.16 9.15
CA LEU A 242 5.36 -20.01 10.00
C LEU A 242 3.97 -19.43 9.70
N LEU A 243 3.45 -19.71 8.51
CA LEU A 243 2.12 -19.35 8.03
C LEU A 243 1.48 -20.60 7.42
N SER A 244 0.34 -21.05 7.95
CA SER A 244 -0.55 -21.91 7.18
C SER A 244 -1.11 -21.08 6.03
N ILE A 245 -0.77 -21.47 4.80
CA ILE A 245 -1.41 -20.98 3.58
C ILE A 245 -2.60 -21.88 3.31
#